data_AF-A0A2P2GKJ4-F1
#
_entry.id   AF-A0A2P2GKJ4-F1
#
_cell.length_a   1.000
_cell.length_b   1.000
_cell.length_c   1.000
_cell.angle_alpha   90.00
_cell.angle_beta   90.00
_cell.angle_gamma   90.00
#
_symmetry.space_group_name_H-M   'P 1'
#
loop_
_entity.id
_entity.type
_entity.pdbx_description
1 polymer ?
#
loop_
_entity_poly.entity_id
_entity_poly.type
_entity_poly.pdbx_seq_one_letter_code
_entity_poly.pdbx_strand_id
1 'polypeptide(L)'
;ADAFLRAAAAAGNGAWRVRELPEGCVPDLAQALARAGLAAEPVPGPVPPLPRGTPPLPGPLGPDALYVLAPLGRLTAAQLRALLPAREVRFTPWRGAVVAAPPGRPAEPTGPTGPTGPTGLTGPTGLTGPTGPAEPTRLAGLAAAGLITRPDAPGTGVGACTGRPGCAKSLADVRRDAALAPPGRLPVHYSGCARRCGHPHGAWVDVLATGDGAYLVDGVPTPRTSLSEAVAAARGPATPTR
;
A
#
# COMPACT_ATOMS: atom_id res chain seq x y z
N ALA A 1 -5.58 -21.36 -1.69
CA ALA A 1 -6.00 -20.92 -3.04
C ALA A 1 -6.72 -22.04 -3.79
N ASP A 2 -6.17 -23.25 -3.80
CA ASP A 2 -6.68 -24.38 -4.58
C ASP A 2 -8.14 -24.76 -4.31
N ALA A 3 -8.59 -24.68 -3.05
CA ALA A 3 -9.99 -24.94 -2.71
C ALA A 3 -10.95 -23.98 -3.42
N PHE A 4 -10.62 -22.69 -3.46
CA PHE A 4 -11.38 -21.69 -4.22
C PHE A 4 -11.30 -21.96 -5.73
N LEU A 5 -10.12 -22.29 -6.26
CA LEU A 5 -9.96 -22.54 -7.70
C LEU A 5 -10.79 -23.76 -8.16
N ARG A 6 -10.84 -24.83 -7.36
CA ARG A 6 -11.71 -25.99 -7.63
C ARG A 6 -13.18 -25.62 -7.56
N ALA A 7 -13.59 -24.88 -6.54
CA ALA A 7 -14.97 -24.40 -6.40
C ALA A 7 -15.39 -23.51 -7.59
N ALA A 8 -14.53 -22.57 -7.98
CA ALA A 8 -14.78 -21.68 -9.12
C ALA A 8 -14.84 -22.45 -10.45
N ALA A 9 -14.00 -23.47 -10.62
CA ALA A 9 -14.05 -24.34 -11.80
C ALA A 9 -15.35 -25.16 -11.84
N ALA A 10 -15.75 -25.75 -10.70
CA ALA A 10 -17.00 -26.50 -10.59
C ALA A 10 -18.24 -25.62 -10.80
N ALA A 11 -18.21 -24.39 -10.31
CA ALA A 11 -19.29 -23.42 -10.49
C ALA A 11 -19.46 -22.97 -11.95
N GLY A 12 -18.40 -23.04 -12.78
CA GLY A 12 -18.45 -22.72 -14.21
C GLY A 12 -18.80 -21.26 -14.57
N ASN A 13 -19.02 -20.39 -13.58
CA ASN A 13 -19.50 -19.02 -13.76
C ASN A 13 -18.37 -17.97 -13.89
N GLY A 14 -17.12 -18.44 -13.94
CA GLY A 14 -15.96 -17.56 -14.06
C GLY A 14 -15.61 -16.78 -12.79
N ALA A 15 -16.12 -17.19 -11.61
CA ALA A 15 -15.88 -16.55 -10.33
C ALA A 15 -14.41 -16.20 -10.11
N TRP A 16 -14.17 -14.95 -9.71
CA TRP A 16 -12.86 -14.43 -9.37
C TRP A 16 -12.73 -14.07 -7.90
N ARG A 17 -13.88 -13.82 -7.24
CA ARG A 17 -13.96 -13.57 -5.79
C ARG A 17 -14.81 -14.64 -5.12
N VAL A 18 -14.54 -14.91 -3.85
CA VAL A 18 -15.33 -15.88 -3.06
C VAL A 18 -16.82 -15.55 -3.08
N ARG A 19 -17.17 -14.26 -2.96
CA ARG A 19 -18.56 -13.76 -3.02
C ARG A 19 -19.27 -13.97 -4.37
N GLU A 20 -18.54 -14.35 -5.42
CA GLU A 20 -19.08 -14.61 -6.75
C GLU A 20 -19.38 -16.12 -6.95
N LEU A 21 -19.06 -16.96 -5.97
CA LEU A 21 -19.45 -18.37 -5.98
C LEU A 21 -20.95 -18.50 -5.66
N PRO A 22 -21.69 -19.40 -6.36
CA PRO A 22 -23.06 -19.71 -6.00
C PRO A 22 -23.18 -20.27 -4.59
N GLU A 23 -24.36 -20.14 -3.98
CA GLU A 23 -24.69 -20.81 -2.73
C GLU A 23 -24.47 -22.33 -2.89
N GLY A 24 -23.87 -22.97 -1.88
CA GLY A 24 -23.48 -24.38 -1.94
C GLY A 24 -22.16 -24.66 -2.68
N CYS A 25 -21.61 -23.71 -3.44
CA CYS A 25 -20.29 -23.85 -4.07
C CYS A 25 -19.14 -23.29 -3.23
N VAL A 26 -19.42 -22.61 -2.11
CA VAL A 26 -18.37 -22.14 -1.20
C VAL A 26 -17.60 -23.35 -0.66
N PRO A 27 -16.28 -23.44 -0.85
CA PRO A 27 -15.52 -24.62 -0.46
C PRO A 27 -15.49 -24.78 1.06
N ASP A 28 -15.58 -26.02 1.53
CA ASP A 28 -15.29 -26.36 2.93
C ASP A 28 -13.80 -26.10 3.21
N LEU A 29 -13.52 -24.94 3.80
CA LEU A 29 -12.18 -24.50 4.13
C LEU A 29 -11.56 -25.35 5.23
N ALA A 30 -12.34 -25.79 6.23
CA ALA A 30 -11.83 -26.60 7.33
C ALA A 30 -11.32 -27.94 6.79
N GLN A 31 -12.10 -28.61 5.95
CA GLN A 31 -11.70 -29.85 5.30
C GLN A 31 -10.54 -29.63 4.31
N ALA A 32 -10.49 -28.49 3.61
CA ALA A 32 -9.37 -28.16 2.74
C ALA A 32 -8.06 -27.96 3.51
N LEU A 33 -8.10 -27.30 4.68
CA LEU A 33 -6.94 -27.10 5.56
C LEU A 33 -6.49 -28.44 6.18
N ALA A 34 -7.42 -29.27 6.65
CA ALA A 34 -7.12 -30.59 7.18
C ALA A 34 -6.40 -31.48 6.14
N ARG A 35 -6.89 -31.52 4.89
CA ARG A 35 -6.22 -32.24 3.79
C ARG A 35 -4.83 -31.71 3.46
N ALA A 36 -4.57 -30.43 3.72
CA ALA A 36 -3.27 -29.81 3.52
C ALA A 36 -2.33 -30.01 4.73
N GLY A 37 -2.77 -30.71 5.79
CA GLY A 37 -1.98 -30.87 7.02
C GLY A 37 -1.82 -29.57 7.81
N LEU A 38 -2.70 -28.58 7.58
CA LEU A 38 -2.66 -27.30 8.26
C LEU A 38 -3.58 -27.35 9.48
N ALA A 39 -2.99 -27.24 10.67
CA ALA A 39 -3.74 -27.09 11.90
C ALA A 39 -4.59 -25.82 11.84
N ALA A 40 -5.89 -25.97 12.06
CA ALA A 40 -6.84 -24.87 12.08
C ALA A 40 -7.87 -25.15 13.16
N GLU A 41 -8.14 -24.14 13.99
CA GLU A 41 -9.20 -24.20 14.99
C GLU A 41 -10.36 -23.33 14.49
N PRO A 42 -11.59 -23.87 14.44
CA PRO A 42 -12.75 -23.06 14.10
C PRO A 42 -12.97 -22.02 15.20
N VAL A 43 -13.04 -20.75 14.83
CA VAL A 43 -13.38 -19.67 15.77
C VAL A 43 -14.87 -19.83 16.13
N PRO A 44 -15.22 -20.11 17.40
CA PRO A 44 -16.62 -20.29 17.80
C PRO A 44 -17.38 -18.96 17.76
N GLY A 45 -18.62 -19.00 17.31
CA GLY A 45 -19.55 -17.86 17.35
C GLY A 45 -19.55 -16.98 16.09
N PRO A 46 -20.46 -15.99 16.03
CA PRO A 46 -20.46 -15.03 14.95
C PRO A 46 -19.18 -14.20 15.03
N VAL A 47 -18.41 -14.15 13.94
CA VAL A 47 -17.27 -13.24 13.83
C VAL A 47 -17.81 -11.82 14.02
N PRO A 48 -17.40 -11.07 15.06
CA PRO A 48 -17.86 -9.71 15.23
C PRO A 48 -17.51 -8.90 13.98
N PRO A 49 -18.35 -7.94 13.58
CA PRO A 49 -18.09 -7.15 12.38
C PRO A 49 -16.69 -6.54 12.47
N LEU A 50 -15.85 -6.86 11.49
CA LEU A 50 -14.50 -6.33 11.45
C LEU A 50 -14.56 -4.80 11.34
N PRO A 51 -13.75 -4.06 12.12
CA PRO A 51 -13.72 -2.61 12.04
C PRO A 51 -13.40 -2.18 10.61
N ARG A 52 -14.22 -1.30 10.07
CA ARG A 52 -13.99 -0.65 8.78
C ARG A 52 -13.28 0.67 9.03
N GLY A 53 -12.21 0.90 8.29
CA GLY A 53 -11.46 2.15 8.34
C GLY A 53 -11.31 2.76 6.96
N THR A 54 -11.09 4.07 6.93
CA THR A 54 -10.53 4.75 5.76
C THR A 54 -9.01 4.57 5.75
N PRO A 55 -8.36 4.57 4.57
CA PRO A 55 -6.91 4.58 4.52
C PRO A 55 -6.37 5.83 5.23
N PRO A 56 -5.39 5.69 6.15
CA PRO A 56 -4.69 6.86 6.69
C PRO A 56 -3.92 7.57 5.57
N LEU A 57 -3.68 8.87 5.77
CA LEU A 57 -2.78 9.61 4.89
C LEU A 57 -1.32 9.18 5.16
N PRO A 58 -0.48 9.06 4.13
CA PRO A 58 0.94 8.77 4.34
C PRO A 58 1.62 9.89 5.14
N GLY A 59 2.44 9.51 6.11
CA GLY A 59 3.06 10.40 7.08
C GLY A 59 3.01 9.87 8.51
N PRO A 60 3.13 10.75 9.52
CA PRO A 60 3.00 10.38 10.93
C PRO A 60 1.61 9.78 11.23
N LEU A 61 1.57 8.72 12.03
CA LEU A 61 0.35 8.05 12.49
C LEU A 61 0.41 7.89 14.02
N GLY A 62 -0.06 8.91 14.74
CA GLY A 62 0.11 9.00 16.19
C GLY A 62 1.57 9.26 16.58
N PRO A 63 1.94 9.08 17.87
CA PRO A 63 3.26 9.45 18.37
C PRO A 63 4.37 8.48 17.93
N ASP A 64 4.05 7.20 17.70
CA ASP A 64 5.05 6.13 17.59
C ASP A 64 4.93 5.29 16.30
N ALA A 65 4.23 5.79 15.28
CA ALA A 65 4.11 5.07 14.02
C ALA A 65 4.10 5.99 12.80
N LEU A 66 4.52 5.42 11.68
CA LEU A 66 4.45 6.03 10.36
C LEU A 66 3.55 5.20 9.46
N TYR A 67 2.72 5.85 8.65
CA TYR A 67 2.06 5.19 7.53
C TYR A 67 2.76 5.55 6.21
N VAL A 68 3.13 4.54 5.44
CA VAL A 68 3.79 4.71 4.14
C VAL A 68 3.07 3.93 3.06
N LEU A 69 2.99 4.49 1.86
CA LEU A 69 2.42 3.79 0.71
C LEU A 69 3.53 3.21 -0.16
N ALA A 70 3.30 2.00 -0.66
CA ALA A 70 4.13 1.36 -1.66
C ALA A 70 3.69 1.84 -3.06
N PRO A 71 4.58 2.39 -3.90
CA PRO A 71 4.23 2.79 -5.26
C PRO A 71 3.57 1.64 -6.03
N LEU A 72 2.31 1.83 -6.44
CA LEU A 72 1.49 0.83 -7.15
C LEU A 72 1.37 -0.52 -6.40
N GLY A 73 1.49 -0.50 -5.07
CA GLY A 73 1.42 -1.68 -4.22
C GLY A 73 2.56 -2.67 -4.43
N ARG A 74 3.73 -2.20 -4.88
CA ARG A 74 4.94 -3.02 -5.01
C ARG A 74 6.04 -2.51 -4.10
N LEU A 75 6.72 -3.45 -3.45
CA LEU A 75 7.90 -3.17 -2.64
C LEU A 75 9.10 -3.92 -3.21
N THR A 76 10.20 -3.21 -3.39
CA THR A 76 11.50 -3.83 -3.66
C THR A 76 12.10 -4.40 -2.38
N ALA A 77 13.10 -5.27 -2.51
CA ALA A 77 13.85 -5.76 -1.35
C ALA A 77 14.50 -4.61 -0.56
N ALA A 78 14.98 -3.56 -1.24
CA ALA A 78 15.54 -2.37 -0.59
C ALA A 78 14.47 -1.61 0.21
N GLN A 79 13.27 -1.44 -0.35
CA GLN A 79 12.15 -0.80 0.35
C GLN A 79 11.71 -1.61 1.57
N LEU A 80 11.63 -2.94 1.46
CA LEU A 80 11.31 -3.81 2.60
C LEU A 80 12.34 -3.68 3.72
N ARG A 81 13.64 -3.65 3.39
CA ARG A 81 14.70 -3.42 4.37
C ARG A 81 14.61 -2.02 4.98
N ALA A 82 14.25 -1.01 4.19
CA ALA A 82 14.09 0.36 4.68
C ALA A 82 12.97 0.50 5.72
N LEU A 83 11.97 -0.40 5.73
CA LEU A 83 10.94 -0.43 6.79
C LEU A 83 11.53 -0.82 8.15
N LEU A 84 12.73 -1.37 8.21
CA LEU A 84 13.44 -1.75 9.44
C LEU A 84 14.53 -0.70 9.81
N PRO A 85 14.89 -0.58 11.11
CA PRO A 85 14.30 -1.25 12.25
C PRO A 85 12.88 -0.74 12.57
N ALA A 86 12.03 -1.63 13.09
CA ALA A 86 10.68 -1.35 13.55
C ALA A 86 10.30 -2.35 14.65
N ARG A 87 9.47 -1.94 15.62
CA ARG A 87 8.84 -2.90 16.56
C ARG A 87 7.91 -3.83 15.79
N GLU A 88 7.17 -3.26 14.84
CA GLU A 88 6.17 -3.97 14.06
C GLU A 88 5.99 -3.30 12.70
N VAL A 89 5.83 -4.10 11.66
CA VAL A 89 5.44 -3.64 10.32
C VAL A 89 4.12 -4.30 9.96
N ARG A 90 3.06 -3.51 9.80
CA ARG A 90 1.72 -4.01 9.40
C ARG A 90 1.43 -3.61 7.97
N PHE A 91 1.39 -4.58 7.05
CA PHE A 91 0.89 -4.33 5.70
C PHE A 91 -0.62 -4.11 5.71
N THR A 92 -1.08 -3.10 4.97
CA THR A 92 -2.48 -2.71 4.94
C THR A 92 -3.14 -3.10 3.61
N PRO A 93 -4.48 -3.32 3.59
CA PRO A 93 -5.22 -3.51 2.35
C PRO A 93 -5.11 -2.34 1.36
N TRP A 94 -4.63 -1.18 1.82
CA TRP A 94 -4.49 0.05 1.05
C TRP A 94 -3.10 0.20 0.40
N ARG A 95 -2.40 -0.92 0.19
CA ARG A 95 -1.10 -0.97 -0.52
C ARG A 95 -0.01 -0.16 0.20
N GLY A 96 -0.04 -0.17 1.53
CA GLY A 96 0.92 0.51 2.38
C GLY A 96 1.33 -0.35 3.56
N ALA A 97 2.12 0.26 4.43
CA ALA A 97 2.50 -0.33 5.70
C ALA A 97 2.41 0.71 6.82
N VAL A 98 1.96 0.27 7.99
CA VAL A 98 2.20 0.98 9.26
C VAL A 98 3.52 0.46 9.83
N VAL A 99 4.44 1.38 10.10
CA VAL A 99 5.76 1.09 10.67
C VAL A 99 5.78 1.64 12.09
N ALA A 100 5.68 0.78 13.09
CA ALA A 100 5.75 1.15 14.49
C ALA A 100 7.20 1.30 14.93
N ALA A 101 7.54 2.43 15.54
CA ALA A 101 8.87 2.69 16.08
C ALA A 101 9.28 1.57 17.05
N PRO A 102 10.56 1.13 17.02
CA PRO A 102 11.08 0.27 18.08
C PRO A 102 10.91 0.98 19.43
N PRO A 103 10.66 0.25 20.53
CA PRO A 103 10.67 0.87 21.85
C PRO A 103 12.00 1.62 22.03
N GLY A 104 11.94 2.87 22.48
CA GLY A 104 13.14 3.62 22.82
C GLY A 104 13.95 2.80 23.81
N ARG A 105 15.24 2.61 23.56
CA ARG A 105 16.13 2.10 24.60
C ARG A 105 15.99 3.06 25.79
N PRO A 106 15.79 2.59 27.04
CA PRO A 106 15.95 3.48 28.18
C PRO A 106 17.32 4.15 28.04
N ALA A 107 17.37 5.47 28.23
CA ALA A 107 18.63 6.20 28.25
C ALA A 107 19.59 5.43 29.17
N GLU A 108 20.69 4.90 28.64
CA GLU A 108 21.75 4.40 29.50
C GLU A 108 22.21 5.58 30.36
N PRO A 109 22.43 5.39 31.67
CA PRO A 109 22.97 6.45 32.51
C PRO A 109 24.26 6.93 31.86
N THR A 110 24.32 8.25 31.65
CA THR A 110 25.43 9.01 31.10
C THR A 110 26.77 8.41 31.53
N GLY A 111 27.65 8.12 30.57
CA GLY A 111 29.02 7.72 30.87
C GLY A 111 29.70 8.73 31.82
N PRO A 112 30.72 8.32 32.58
CA PRO A 112 31.30 9.13 33.64
C PRO A 112 31.73 10.51 33.12
N THR A 113 31.32 11.56 33.85
CA THR A 113 31.73 12.95 33.62
C THR A 113 33.25 13.02 33.52
N GLY A 114 33.77 13.45 32.36
CA GLY A 114 35.20 13.73 32.22
C GLY A 114 35.63 14.86 33.16
N PRO A 115 36.92 14.93 33.57
CA PRO A 115 37.37 15.90 34.55
C PRO A 115 37.18 17.34 34.06
N THR A 116 36.56 18.17 34.91
CA THR A 116 36.39 19.61 34.69
C THR A 116 37.76 20.30 34.74
N GLY A 117 38.33 20.60 33.57
CA GLY A 117 39.50 21.48 33.42
C GLY A 117 39.07 22.95 33.21
N PRO A 118 39.85 23.94 33.67
CA PRO A 118 39.45 25.35 33.73
C PRO A 118 39.56 26.13 32.39
N THR A 119 39.36 25.51 31.23
CA THR A 119 39.40 26.25 29.94
C THR A 119 38.31 25.75 29.00
N GLY A 120 37.23 26.54 28.88
CA GLY A 120 36.06 26.21 28.08
C GLY A 120 36.04 26.85 26.68
N LEU A 121 35.33 26.14 25.78
CA LEU A 121 34.54 26.60 24.61
C LEU A 121 35.19 26.83 23.23
N THR A 122 36.27 26.16 22.84
CA THR A 122 36.66 26.10 21.42
C THR A 122 37.31 24.77 21.01
N GLY A 123 36.48 23.83 20.55
CA GLY A 123 36.91 22.62 19.85
C GLY A 123 35.80 22.11 18.92
N PRO A 124 36.07 21.73 17.65
CA PRO A 124 35.04 21.42 16.66
C PRO A 124 34.46 19.99 16.72
N THR A 125 34.47 19.32 17.88
CA THR A 125 34.13 17.89 17.96
C THR A 125 33.00 17.63 18.96
N GLY A 126 31.84 17.18 18.47
CA GLY A 126 30.87 16.44 19.29
C GLY A 126 29.37 16.74 19.11
N LEU A 127 28.85 16.85 17.89
CA LEU A 127 27.42 16.57 17.66
C LEU A 127 27.20 15.05 17.70
N THR A 128 27.02 14.45 18.87
CA THR A 128 26.51 13.07 18.98
C THR A 128 25.90 12.82 20.36
N GLY A 129 24.70 13.37 20.57
CA GLY A 129 23.74 12.82 21.51
C GLY A 129 22.58 12.19 20.72
N PRO A 130 22.19 10.92 20.95
CA PRO A 130 21.11 10.28 20.20
C PRO A 130 19.77 10.49 20.90
N THR A 131 19.15 11.67 20.81
CA THR A 131 17.70 11.82 21.07
C THR A 131 17.11 13.04 20.35
N GLY A 132 16.48 12.80 19.20
CA GLY A 132 15.45 13.66 18.57
C GLY A 132 15.86 14.49 17.34
N PRO A 133 15.08 14.49 16.23
CA PRO A 133 13.74 13.95 16.08
C PRO A 133 13.79 12.66 15.24
N ALA A 134 13.53 11.50 15.86
CA ALA A 134 13.62 10.20 15.17
C ALA A 134 12.66 10.07 13.98
N GLU A 135 11.58 10.85 13.97
CA GLU A 135 10.44 10.70 13.07
C GLU A 135 10.62 11.46 11.73
N PRO A 136 11.00 12.75 11.67
CA PRO A 136 11.34 13.45 10.42
C PRO A 136 12.51 12.82 9.66
N THR A 137 13.58 12.41 10.35
CA THR A 137 14.72 11.72 9.73
C THR A 137 14.31 10.35 9.19
N ARG A 138 13.42 9.64 9.88
CA ARG A 138 12.91 8.34 9.41
C ARG A 138 12.02 8.49 8.19
N LEU A 139 11.11 9.48 8.16
CA LEU A 139 10.30 9.80 6.99
C LEU A 139 11.15 10.16 5.77
N ALA A 140 12.21 10.95 5.97
CA ALA A 140 13.14 11.29 4.90
C ALA A 140 13.87 10.05 4.34
N GLY A 141 14.31 9.14 5.22
CA GLY A 141 14.93 7.88 4.80
C GLY A 141 13.98 6.96 4.03
N LEU A 142 12.72 6.86 4.46
CA LEU A 142 11.69 6.08 3.76
C LEU A 142 11.34 6.71 2.39
N ALA A 143 11.27 8.03 2.31
CA ALA A 143 11.10 8.75 1.05
C ALA A 143 12.28 8.53 0.09
N ALA A 144 13.52 8.59 0.60
CA ALA A 144 14.72 8.32 -0.18
C ALA A 144 14.75 6.87 -0.72
N ALA A 145 14.15 5.92 0.00
CA ALA A 145 13.94 4.55 -0.49
C ALA A 145 12.80 4.43 -1.53
N GLY A 146 12.14 5.53 -1.89
CA GLY A 146 11.06 5.59 -2.87
C GLY A 146 9.70 5.18 -2.33
N LEU A 147 9.49 5.17 -1.01
CA LEU A 147 8.16 5.04 -0.42
C LEU A 147 7.45 6.38 -0.46
N ILE A 148 6.12 6.34 -0.55
CA ILE A 148 5.30 7.55 -0.50
C ILE A 148 5.00 7.85 0.96
N THR A 149 5.53 8.97 1.45
CA THR A 149 5.51 9.36 2.87
C THR A 149 4.76 10.67 3.14
N ARG A 150 4.24 11.33 2.11
CA ARG A 150 3.48 12.59 2.23
C ARG A 150 2.19 12.55 1.43
N PRO A 151 1.10 13.22 1.88
CA PRO A 151 -0.19 13.16 1.21
C PRO A 151 -0.17 13.76 -0.22
N ASP A 152 0.68 14.75 -0.44
CA ASP A 152 0.85 15.47 -1.72
C ASP A 152 1.96 14.88 -2.61
N ALA A 153 2.62 13.80 -2.17
CA ALA A 153 3.66 13.16 -2.96
C ALA A 153 3.09 12.55 -4.26
N PRO A 154 3.88 12.55 -5.35
CA PRO A 154 3.52 11.83 -6.57
C PRO A 154 3.15 10.37 -6.29
N GLY A 155 2.10 9.89 -6.96
CA GLY A 155 1.60 8.52 -6.76
C GLY A 155 0.61 8.35 -5.60
N THR A 156 0.40 9.36 -4.74
CA THR A 156 -0.68 9.29 -3.75
C THR A 156 -2.05 9.18 -4.44
N GLY A 157 -2.87 8.24 -3.98
CA GLY A 157 -4.17 7.93 -4.58
C GLY A 157 -4.10 7.19 -5.92
N VAL A 158 -2.92 6.79 -6.40
CA VAL A 158 -2.76 6.05 -7.65
C VAL A 158 -2.65 4.56 -7.37
N GLY A 159 -3.58 3.78 -7.91
CA GLY A 159 -3.60 2.33 -7.85
C GLY A 159 -3.52 1.69 -9.23
N ALA A 160 -3.00 0.47 -9.29
CA ALA A 160 -3.11 -0.37 -10.47
C ALA A 160 -3.20 -1.84 -10.05
N CYS A 161 -3.90 -2.65 -10.84
CA CYS A 161 -3.77 -4.11 -10.72
C CYS A 161 -2.40 -4.58 -11.25
N THR A 162 -2.14 -5.88 -11.19
CA THR A 162 -0.85 -6.45 -11.63
C THR A 162 -0.47 -6.05 -13.06
N GLY A 163 -1.44 -5.98 -13.97
CA GLY A 163 -1.21 -5.63 -15.37
C GLY A 163 -0.37 -6.64 -16.15
N ARG A 164 -0.08 -6.33 -17.41
CA ARG A 164 1.01 -7.00 -18.14
C ARG A 164 2.37 -6.56 -17.57
N PRO A 165 3.40 -7.41 -17.63
CA PRO A 165 3.38 -8.81 -18.08
C PRO A 165 2.90 -9.80 -16.99
N GLY A 166 2.69 -9.36 -15.75
CA GLY A 166 2.42 -10.24 -14.60
C GLY A 166 1.02 -10.86 -14.53
N CYS A 167 0.10 -10.50 -15.44
CA CYS A 167 -1.25 -11.04 -15.50
C CYS A 167 -1.63 -11.33 -16.95
N ALA A 168 -1.80 -12.61 -17.28
CA ALA A 168 -2.16 -13.07 -18.62
C ALA A 168 -3.52 -12.54 -19.12
N LYS A 169 -4.43 -12.16 -18.20
CA LYS A 169 -5.74 -11.59 -18.53
C LYS A 169 -5.69 -10.09 -18.82
N SER A 170 -4.58 -9.44 -18.52
CA SER A 170 -4.43 -8.01 -18.72
C SER A 170 -4.27 -7.69 -20.20
N LEU A 171 -4.96 -6.65 -20.66
CA LEU A 171 -4.90 -6.14 -22.02
C LEU A 171 -3.80 -5.07 -22.19
N ALA A 172 -3.29 -4.51 -21.09
CA ALA A 172 -2.24 -3.48 -21.10
C ALA A 172 -1.24 -3.62 -19.94
N ASP A 173 -0.10 -2.95 -20.03
CA ASP A 173 0.82 -2.70 -18.92
C ASP A 173 0.32 -1.50 -18.10
N VAL A 174 -0.71 -1.74 -17.31
CA VAL A 174 -1.38 -0.69 -16.54
C VAL A 174 -0.51 -0.08 -15.45
N ARG A 175 0.55 -0.77 -15.00
CA ARG A 175 1.46 -0.20 -13.99
C ARG A 175 2.41 0.81 -14.61
N ARG A 176 2.88 0.55 -15.84
CA ARG A 176 3.64 1.54 -16.61
C ARG A 176 2.81 2.80 -16.86
N ASP A 177 1.54 2.64 -17.24
CA ASP A 177 0.67 3.76 -17.52
C ASP A 177 0.25 4.52 -16.24
N ALA A 178 -0.03 3.80 -15.15
CA ALA A 178 -0.34 4.41 -13.85
C ALA A 178 0.83 5.21 -13.26
N ALA A 179 2.08 4.85 -13.57
CA ALA A 179 3.25 5.62 -13.12
C ALA A 179 3.30 7.04 -13.69
N LEU A 180 2.55 7.30 -14.77
CA LEU A 180 2.42 8.61 -15.42
C LEU A 180 1.17 9.38 -14.96
N ALA A 181 0.41 8.84 -14.00
CA ALA A 181 -0.84 9.44 -13.56
C ALA A 181 -0.62 10.84 -12.96
N PRO A 182 -1.33 11.87 -13.42
CA PRO A 182 -1.24 13.21 -12.86
C PRO A 182 -1.83 13.24 -11.44
N PRO A 183 -1.42 14.17 -10.56
CA PRO A 183 -2.03 14.35 -9.26
C PRO A 183 -3.50 14.77 -9.40
N GLY A 184 -4.30 14.54 -8.36
CA GLY A 184 -5.70 14.97 -8.34
C GLY A 184 -6.43 14.50 -7.08
N ARG A 185 -7.60 15.09 -6.83
CA ARG A 185 -8.37 14.89 -5.59
C ARG A 185 -8.89 13.46 -5.43
N LEU A 186 -9.47 12.89 -6.48
CA LEU A 186 -9.99 11.53 -6.42
C LEU A 186 -8.86 10.49 -6.58
N PRO A 187 -8.95 9.34 -5.88
CA PRO A 187 -8.13 8.18 -6.21
C PRO A 187 -8.39 7.74 -7.65
N VAL A 188 -7.37 7.19 -8.31
CA VAL A 188 -7.48 6.58 -9.65
C VAL A 188 -6.98 5.14 -9.59
N HIS A 189 -7.66 4.23 -10.29
CA HIS A 189 -7.23 2.83 -10.36
C HIS A 189 -7.20 2.30 -11.79
N TYR A 190 -6.02 1.85 -12.21
CA TYR A 190 -5.79 1.29 -13.54
C TYR A 190 -5.98 -0.24 -13.53
N SER A 191 -7.00 -0.68 -14.26
CA SER A 191 -7.43 -2.06 -14.38
C SER A 191 -7.08 -2.60 -15.76
N GLY A 192 -6.32 -3.69 -15.81
CA GLY A 192 -5.92 -4.32 -17.07
C GLY A 192 -7.02 -5.15 -17.75
N CYS A 193 -8.12 -5.42 -17.03
CA CYS A 193 -9.28 -6.13 -17.54
C CYS A 193 -10.50 -5.83 -16.67
N ALA A 194 -11.68 -6.27 -17.12
CA ALA A 194 -12.96 -6.02 -16.46
C ALA A 194 -13.09 -6.56 -15.03
N ARG A 195 -12.13 -7.37 -14.55
CA ARG A 195 -12.10 -7.87 -13.15
C ARG A 195 -11.73 -6.82 -12.11
N ARG A 196 -11.06 -5.75 -12.54
CA ARG A 196 -10.71 -4.59 -11.68
C ARG A 196 -9.99 -4.99 -10.39
N CYS A 197 -9.07 -5.94 -10.47
CA CYS A 197 -8.42 -6.49 -9.28
C CYS A 197 -7.82 -5.37 -8.41
N GLY A 198 -8.15 -5.36 -7.12
CA GLY A 198 -7.60 -4.40 -6.16
C GLY A 198 -8.09 -2.96 -6.27
N HIS A 199 -9.17 -2.69 -7.01
CA HIS A 199 -9.78 -1.35 -7.04
C HIS A 199 -10.18 -0.91 -5.62
N PRO A 200 -10.07 0.39 -5.29
CA PRO A 200 -10.49 0.90 -3.98
C PRO A 200 -12.02 0.82 -3.82
N HIS A 201 -12.48 0.90 -2.57
CA HIS A 201 -13.90 1.12 -2.26
C HIS A 201 -14.24 2.61 -2.32
N GLY A 202 -15.52 2.95 -2.46
CA GLY A 202 -16.00 4.34 -2.51
C GLY A 202 -15.96 4.93 -3.92
N ALA A 203 -15.75 6.23 -4.05
CA ALA A 203 -15.60 6.91 -5.34
C ALA A 203 -14.12 6.91 -5.78
N TRP A 204 -13.86 6.52 -7.03
CA TRP A 204 -12.55 6.58 -7.66
C TRP A 204 -12.71 6.75 -9.18
N VAL A 205 -11.67 7.25 -9.84
CA VAL A 205 -11.57 7.28 -11.31
C VAL A 205 -11.19 5.90 -11.81
N ASP A 206 -12.09 5.27 -12.56
CA ASP A 206 -11.90 3.94 -13.12
C ASP A 206 -11.22 4.02 -14.49
N VAL A 207 -10.00 3.50 -14.58
CA VAL A 207 -9.26 3.41 -15.84
C VAL A 207 -9.19 1.94 -16.27
N LEU A 208 -9.96 1.56 -17.29
CA LEU A 208 -10.04 0.18 -17.76
C LEU A 208 -9.36 0.00 -19.11
N ALA A 209 -8.34 -0.85 -19.20
CA ALA A 209 -7.79 -1.24 -20.49
C ALA A 209 -8.81 -2.03 -21.31
N THR A 210 -8.99 -1.64 -22.58
CA THR A 210 -9.87 -2.33 -23.55
C THR A 210 -9.10 -3.10 -24.62
N GLY A 211 -7.77 -2.95 -24.68
CA GLY A 211 -6.91 -3.54 -25.72
C GLY A 211 -6.37 -2.47 -26.66
N ASP A 212 -5.38 -2.83 -27.48
CA ASP A 212 -4.88 -2.02 -28.61
C ASP A 212 -4.53 -0.56 -28.29
N GLY A 213 -4.00 -0.32 -27.09
CA GLY A 213 -3.64 1.03 -26.65
C GLY A 213 -4.84 1.94 -26.37
N ALA A 214 -6.01 1.36 -26.06
CA ALA A 214 -7.21 2.08 -25.66
C ALA A 214 -7.64 1.73 -24.23
N TYR A 215 -8.35 2.68 -23.63
CA TYR A 215 -8.89 2.62 -22.28
C TYR A 215 -10.33 3.12 -22.26
N LEU A 216 -11.05 2.82 -21.18
CA LEU A 216 -12.19 3.60 -20.72
C LEU A 216 -11.75 4.38 -19.47
N VAL A 217 -12.01 5.68 -19.43
CA VAL A 217 -11.90 6.50 -18.21
C VAL A 217 -13.32 6.82 -17.75
N ASP A 218 -13.74 6.24 -16.63
CA ASP A 218 -15.13 6.28 -16.14
C ASP A 218 -16.17 5.89 -17.21
N GLY A 219 -15.81 4.90 -18.03
CA GLY A 219 -16.65 4.41 -19.13
C GLY A 219 -16.48 5.15 -20.46
N VAL A 220 -15.73 6.26 -20.50
CA VAL A 220 -15.50 7.05 -21.73
C VAL A 220 -14.31 6.50 -22.51
N PRO A 221 -14.48 6.08 -23.78
CA PRO A 221 -13.37 5.65 -24.63
C PRO A 221 -12.27 6.70 -24.74
N THR A 222 -11.05 6.29 -24.39
CA THR A 222 -9.88 7.17 -24.28
C THR A 222 -8.67 6.47 -24.88
N PRO A 223 -8.08 6.99 -25.98
CA PRO A 223 -6.80 6.52 -26.48
C PRO A 223 -5.69 6.67 -25.42
N ARG A 224 -4.73 5.76 -25.38
CA ARG A 224 -3.59 5.82 -24.46
C ARG A 224 -2.80 7.13 -24.58
N THR A 225 -2.78 7.74 -25.77
CA THR A 225 -2.10 9.02 -26.05
C THR A 225 -2.71 10.21 -25.31
N SER A 226 -4.02 10.20 -25.03
CA SER A 226 -4.71 11.26 -24.27
C SER A 226 -5.06 10.83 -22.84
N LEU A 227 -4.57 9.67 -22.39
CA LEU A 227 -4.94 9.07 -21.11
C LEU A 227 -4.58 9.94 -19.90
N SER A 228 -3.41 10.59 -19.93
CA SER A 228 -2.97 11.46 -18.83
C SER A 228 -3.92 12.66 -18.65
N GLU A 229 -4.30 13.31 -19.75
CA GLU A 229 -5.22 14.44 -19.75
C GLU A 229 -6.62 14.04 -19.27
N ALA A 230 -7.16 12.93 -19.79
CA ALA A 230 -8.45 12.40 -19.38
C ALA A 230 -8.48 12.05 -17.89
N VAL A 231 -7.41 11.44 -17.36
CA VAL A 231 -7.28 11.14 -15.93
C VAL A 231 -7.14 12.41 -15.09
N ALA A 232 -6.39 13.42 -15.54
CA ALA A 232 -6.31 14.71 -14.85
C ALA A 232 -7.70 15.34 -14.69
N ALA A 233 -8.47 15.38 -15.79
CA ALA A 233 -9.83 15.92 -15.79
C ALA A 233 -10.75 15.14 -14.84
N ALA A 234 -10.74 13.80 -14.91
CA ALA A 234 -11.59 12.94 -14.09
C ALA A 234 -11.23 13.00 -12.59
N ARG A 235 -9.93 13.11 -12.24
CA ARG A 235 -9.51 13.19 -10.83
C ARG A 235 -9.86 14.53 -10.17
N GLY A 236 -10.08 15.57 -10.99
CA GLY A 236 -10.28 16.94 -10.52
C GLY A 236 -9.03 17.57 -9.88
N PRO A 237 -9.04 18.89 -9.66
CA PRO A 237 -7.89 19.59 -9.10
C PRO A 237 -7.56 19.07 -7.70
N ALA A 238 -6.28 18.86 -7.42
CA ALA A 238 -5.81 18.54 -6.07
C ALA A 238 -6.17 19.67 -5.11
N THR A 239 -6.55 19.34 -3.88
CA THR A 239 -6.76 20.35 -2.84
C THR A 239 -5.41 21.00 -2.50
N PRO A 240 -5.26 22.34 -2.57
CA PRO A 240 -4.02 22.98 -2.14
C PRO A 240 -3.77 22.70 -0.67
N THR A 241 -2.55 22.33 -0.32
CA THR A 241 -2.10 22.13 1.06
C THR A 241 -2.19 23.46 1.82
N ARG A 242 -2.85 23.45 2.98
CA ARG A 242 -2.83 24.54 3.97
C ARG A 242 -1.56 24.48 4.80
#